data_AF-A0A0B0Q747-F1
#
_entry.id   AF-A0A0B0Q747-F1
#
_cell.length_a   1.000
_cell.length_b   1.000
_cell.length_c   1.000
_cell.angle_alpha   90.00
_cell.angle_beta   90.00
_cell.angle_gamma   90.00
#
_symmetry.space_group_name_H-M   'P 1'
#
loop_
_entity.id
_entity.type
_entity.pdbx_description
1 polymer ?
#
loop_
_entity_poly.entity_id
_entity_poly.type
_entity_poly.pdbx_seq_one_letter_code
_entity_poly.pdbx_strand_id
1 'polypeptide(L)'
;MQRTILGCAFALVGTVALTIAGVHVMQSQSPSQTQKATLETLHSMSPTLMKLRLDVKEYMIVQDKKYLIDFDQEAKRLYALLDTLDAQSSQDKNRAQTIDALRRDMQAFDRLFKAIIALEEENAKIEVEIFVKYDALLEEHPNRILFQAFTDNDPMSGNSAAHLLDAALKYKLAVASYSLNNSEFFLIRTKEMKDIVKKHADKIELLVDNKESVKRIKAFKEVFETYTQGFDRLASNIQAKRKNVSDAFDDVVPRMMSRSQALLFASEK
;
A
#
# COMPACT_ATOMS: atom_id res chain seq x y z
N MET A 1 -31.90 -64.42 -12.65
CA MET A 1 -30.53 -64.62 -12.14
C MET A 1 -30.60 -64.46 -10.62
N GLN A 2 -30.87 -65.46 -9.79
CA GLN A 2 -30.17 -66.73 -9.55
C GLN A 2 -28.66 -66.54 -9.31
N ARG A 3 -28.23 -66.48 -8.04
CA ARG A 3 -27.60 -67.63 -7.34
C ARG A 3 -27.30 -67.32 -5.86
N THR A 4 -27.77 -68.26 -5.04
CA THR A 4 -27.41 -68.59 -3.65
C THR A 4 -26.06 -69.32 -3.59
N ILE A 5 -25.48 -69.44 -2.38
CA ILE A 5 -24.54 -70.45 -1.79
C ILE A 5 -23.74 -69.67 -0.71
N LEU A 6 -23.86 -69.80 0.62
CA LEU A 6 -24.05 -70.89 1.60
C LEU A 6 -22.85 -71.87 1.73
N GLY A 7 -22.19 -71.89 2.89
CA GLY A 7 -21.32 -72.98 3.36
C GLY A 7 -20.19 -72.50 4.29
N CYS A 8 -20.39 -72.54 5.62
CA CYS A 8 -19.85 -73.53 6.59
C CYS A 8 -18.33 -73.38 6.85
N ALA A 9 -17.82 -72.88 7.98
CA ALA A 9 -17.85 -73.37 9.38
C ALA A 9 -17.02 -74.66 9.63
N PHE A 10 -16.05 -74.59 10.57
CA PHE A 10 -15.45 -75.60 11.49
C PHE A 10 -14.00 -75.13 11.80
N ALA A 11 -13.65 -74.59 12.99
CA ALA A 11 -13.36 -75.24 14.30
C ALA A 11 -12.09 -76.15 14.22
N LEU A 12 -11.16 -76.27 15.18
CA LEU A 12 -11.02 -75.88 16.59
C LEU A 12 -9.56 -76.24 17.05
N VAL A 13 -9.05 -75.55 18.09
CA VAL A 13 -8.03 -75.94 19.13
C VAL A 13 -6.55 -76.15 18.80
N GLY A 14 -5.71 -75.46 19.60
CA GLY A 14 -4.34 -75.88 19.94
C GLY A 14 -3.59 -74.84 20.78
N THR A 15 -3.76 -74.88 22.10
CA THR A 15 -3.24 -73.96 23.13
C THR A 15 -1.76 -74.21 23.51
N VAL A 16 -1.20 -73.27 24.30
CA VAL A 16 0.00 -73.30 25.18
C VAL A 16 1.21 -72.53 24.64
N ALA A 17 1.93 -71.63 25.34
CA ALA A 17 1.75 -70.75 26.50
C ALA A 17 3.08 -69.97 26.67
N LEU A 18 3.02 -68.88 27.46
CA LEU A 18 4.09 -68.21 28.21
C LEU A 18 4.99 -67.13 27.54
N THR A 19 4.71 -65.90 28.01
CA THR A 19 5.64 -64.82 28.44
C THR A 19 6.46 -64.14 27.35
N ILE A 20 6.42 -62.80 27.23
CA ILE A 20 7.09 -61.86 28.14
C ILE A 20 6.36 -60.52 28.19
N ALA A 21 6.34 -59.96 29.40
CA ALA A 21 5.92 -58.62 29.75
C ALA A 21 6.52 -57.55 28.84
N GLY A 22 5.65 -56.68 28.32
CA GLY A 22 6.06 -55.55 27.50
C GLY A 22 4.88 -54.70 27.07
N VAL A 23 3.88 -54.53 27.93
CA VAL A 23 2.93 -53.42 27.76
C VAL A 23 3.75 -52.16 28.04
N HIS A 24 4.38 -51.63 27.00
CA HIS A 24 4.65 -50.21 26.94
C HIS A 24 3.28 -49.54 27.05
N VAL A 25 2.94 -49.16 28.26
CA VAL A 25 2.10 -48.01 28.52
C VAL A 25 2.77 -46.90 27.71
N MET A 26 2.25 -46.63 26.51
CA MET A 26 2.41 -45.32 25.90
C MET A 26 1.77 -44.36 26.90
N GLN A 27 2.58 -43.88 27.85
CA GLN A 27 2.30 -42.64 28.53
C GLN A 27 2.24 -41.62 27.40
N SER A 28 1.02 -41.29 26.99
CA SER A 28 0.72 -40.00 26.38
C SER A 28 1.19 -38.97 27.40
N GLN A 29 2.47 -38.58 27.29
CA GLN A 29 3.01 -37.46 28.02
C GLN A 29 2.17 -36.27 27.60
N SER A 30 1.23 -35.88 28.48
CA SER A 30 0.53 -34.62 28.32
C SER A 30 1.61 -33.55 28.17
N PRO A 31 1.54 -32.73 27.11
CA PRO A 31 2.59 -31.74 26.86
C PRO A 31 2.81 -30.92 28.12
N SER A 32 4.09 -30.69 28.43
CA SER A 32 4.48 -29.88 29.58
C SER A 32 3.74 -28.53 29.56
N GLN A 33 3.50 -27.91 30.71
CA GLN A 33 2.86 -26.59 30.78
C GLN A 33 3.56 -25.56 29.87
N THR A 34 4.89 -25.66 29.75
CA THR A 34 5.70 -24.85 28.82
C THR A 34 5.36 -25.13 27.35
N GLN A 35 5.24 -26.39 26.92
CA GLN A 35 4.84 -26.72 25.54
C GLN A 35 3.43 -26.23 25.19
N LYS A 36 2.48 -26.33 26.12
CA LYS A 36 1.12 -25.79 25.92
C LYS A 36 1.15 -24.27 25.73
N ALA A 37 1.90 -23.55 26.58
CA ALA A 37 2.06 -22.10 26.47
C ALA A 37 2.73 -21.68 25.15
N THR A 38 3.73 -22.43 24.66
CA THR A 38 4.36 -22.18 23.36
C THR A 38 3.37 -22.34 22.21
N LEU A 39 2.59 -23.43 22.20
CA LEU A 39 1.57 -23.69 21.17
C LEU A 39 0.47 -22.61 21.17
N GLU A 40 -0.03 -22.21 22.34
CA GLU A 40 -1.01 -21.11 22.46
C GLU A 40 -0.45 -19.79 21.89
N THR A 41 0.81 -19.48 22.20
CA THR A 41 1.50 -18.29 21.68
C THR A 41 1.59 -18.35 20.15
N LEU A 42 1.99 -19.48 19.57
CA LEU A 42 2.09 -19.69 18.12
C LEU A 42 0.74 -19.61 17.41
N HIS A 43 -0.32 -20.17 18.00
CA HIS A 43 -1.67 -20.06 17.46
C HIS A 43 -2.18 -18.61 17.43
N SER A 44 -1.75 -17.76 18.36
CA SER A 44 -2.12 -16.34 18.39
C SER A 44 -1.39 -15.46 17.36
N MET A 45 -0.29 -15.94 16.77
CA MET A 45 0.50 -15.17 15.80
C MET A 45 -0.20 -14.96 14.47
N SER A 46 -0.81 -16.02 13.90
CA SER A 46 -1.46 -15.93 12.58
C SER A 46 -2.62 -14.91 12.55
N PRO A 47 -3.54 -14.90 13.54
CA PRO A 47 -4.55 -13.84 13.67
C PRO A 47 -3.94 -12.43 13.81
N THR A 48 -2.86 -12.29 14.58
CA THR A 48 -2.16 -11.01 14.78
C THR A 48 -1.58 -10.48 13.45
N LEU A 49 -0.91 -11.33 12.68
CA LEU A 49 -0.38 -10.99 11.36
C LEU A 49 -1.49 -10.62 10.36
N MET A 50 -2.61 -11.35 10.39
CA MET A 50 -3.77 -11.02 9.55
C MET A 50 -4.36 -9.66 9.92
N LYS A 51 -4.43 -9.34 11.21
CA LYS A 51 -4.96 -8.06 11.69
C LYS A 51 -4.05 -6.89 11.28
N LEU A 52 -2.73 -7.01 11.46
CA LEU A 52 -1.75 -6.05 10.96
C LEU A 52 -1.91 -5.78 9.46
N ARG A 53 -2.05 -6.85 8.68
CA ARG A 53 -2.29 -6.76 7.23
C ARG A 53 -3.59 -6.01 6.91
N LEU A 54 -4.66 -6.30 7.65
CA LEU A 54 -5.96 -5.68 7.47
C LEU A 54 -5.91 -4.19 7.81
N ASP A 55 -5.27 -3.81 8.92
CA ASP A 55 -5.19 -2.41 9.35
C ASP A 55 -4.45 -1.54 8.33
N VAL A 56 -3.38 -2.04 7.71
CA VAL A 56 -2.70 -1.33 6.61
C VAL A 56 -3.64 -1.16 5.40
N LYS A 57 -4.38 -2.21 5.00
CA LYS A 57 -5.31 -2.12 3.87
C LYS A 57 -6.45 -1.15 4.13
N GLU A 58 -7.03 -1.22 5.32
CA GLU A 58 -8.12 -0.34 5.74
C GLU A 58 -7.65 1.12 5.81
N TYR A 59 -6.44 1.37 6.34
CA TYR A 59 -5.83 2.70 6.29
C TYR A 59 -5.68 3.19 4.84
N MET A 60 -5.23 2.35 3.91
CA MET A 60 -5.08 2.76 2.52
C MET A 60 -6.41 3.09 1.82
N ILE A 61 -7.53 2.51 2.29
CA ILE A 61 -8.86 2.75 1.72
C ILE A 61 -9.52 3.99 2.34
N VAL A 62 -9.50 4.08 3.67
CA VAL A 62 -10.29 5.06 4.43
C VAL A 62 -9.45 6.23 4.93
N GLN A 63 -8.14 6.05 5.07
CA GLN A 63 -7.17 7.03 5.59
C GLN A 63 -7.49 7.51 7.02
N ASP A 64 -8.18 6.69 7.81
CA ASP A 64 -8.50 6.98 9.20
C ASP A 64 -7.31 6.66 10.12
N LYS A 65 -6.96 7.62 11.00
CA LYS A 65 -5.92 7.49 12.03
C LYS A 65 -6.17 6.33 13.00
N LYS A 66 -7.42 5.89 13.17
CA LYS A 66 -7.74 4.69 13.97
C LYS A 66 -6.93 3.48 13.53
N TYR A 67 -6.76 3.26 12.23
CA TYR A 67 -6.01 2.11 11.72
C TYR A 67 -4.50 2.20 11.96
N LEU A 68 -3.96 3.41 12.14
CA LEU A 68 -2.57 3.61 12.58
C LEU A 68 -2.39 3.17 14.03
N ILE A 69 -3.35 3.53 14.89
CA ILE A 69 -3.36 3.15 16.30
C ILE A 69 -3.53 1.64 16.44
N ASP A 70 -4.50 1.05 15.71
CA ASP A 70 -4.76 -0.39 15.72
C ASP A 70 -3.51 -1.17 15.24
N PHE A 71 -2.84 -0.70 14.17
CA PHE A 71 -1.59 -1.29 13.69
C PHE A 71 -0.48 -1.24 14.75
N ASP A 72 -0.25 -0.09 15.39
CA ASP A 72 0.79 0.06 16.41
C ASP A 72 0.55 -0.84 17.62
N GLN A 73 -0.72 -1.02 18.01
CA GLN A 73 -1.11 -1.92 19.10
C GLN A 73 -0.81 -3.38 18.72
N GLU A 74 -1.19 -3.81 17.52
CA GLU A 74 -0.94 -5.18 17.10
C GLU A 74 0.53 -5.46 16.77
N ALA A 75 1.29 -4.44 16.35
CA ALA A 75 2.73 -4.55 16.18
C ALA A 75 3.41 -4.83 17.51
N LYS A 76 3.04 -4.08 18.56
CA LYS A 76 3.52 -4.31 19.93
C LYS A 76 3.14 -5.69 20.44
N ARG A 77 1.91 -6.13 20.18
CA ARG A 77 1.46 -7.48 20.53
C ARG A 77 2.31 -8.54 19.85
N LEU A 78 2.57 -8.42 18.55
CA LEU A 78 3.41 -9.37 17.83
C LEU A 78 4.82 -9.42 18.42
N TYR A 79 5.45 -8.27 18.68
CA TYR A 79 6.77 -8.25 19.31
C TYR A 79 6.77 -8.94 20.68
N ALA A 80 5.75 -8.71 21.51
CA ALA A 80 5.63 -9.38 22.81
C ALA A 80 5.46 -10.91 22.69
N LEU A 81 4.72 -11.38 21.66
CA LEU A 81 4.62 -12.81 21.36
C LEU A 81 5.99 -13.37 20.94
N LEU A 82 6.74 -12.66 20.10
CA LEU A 82 8.10 -13.06 19.69
C LEU A 82 9.09 -13.06 20.86
N ASP A 83 9.00 -12.10 21.78
CA ASP A 83 9.80 -12.07 23.02
C ASP A 83 9.50 -13.29 23.90
N THR A 84 8.22 -13.64 24.03
CA THR A 84 7.77 -14.81 24.80
C THR A 84 8.29 -16.10 24.18
N LEU A 85 8.21 -16.23 22.85
CA LEU A 85 8.72 -17.40 22.14
C LEU A 85 10.23 -17.50 22.25
N ASP A 86 10.96 -16.41 22.12
CA ASP A 86 12.42 -16.41 22.19
C ASP A 86 12.91 -16.86 23.57
N ALA A 87 12.28 -16.36 24.64
CA ALA A 87 12.56 -16.77 26.01
C ALA A 87 12.27 -18.26 26.28
N GLN A 88 11.35 -18.87 25.54
CA GLN A 88 11.03 -20.30 25.60
C GLN A 88 11.91 -21.17 24.69
N SER A 89 12.70 -20.56 23.80
CA SER A 89 13.42 -21.23 22.71
C SER A 89 14.93 -21.33 22.94
N SER A 90 15.41 -21.08 24.16
CA SER A 90 16.83 -20.93 24.53
C SER A 90 17.76 -22.09 24.14
N GLN A 91 17.21 -23.25 23.76
CA GLN A 91 17.95 -24.44 23.34
C GLN A 91 17.77 -24.82 21.85
N ASP A 92 16.82 -24.19 21.12
CA ASP A 92 16.57 -24.46 19.70
C ASP A 92 17.07 -23.31 18.82
N LYS A 93 18.27 -23.49 18.27
CA LYS A 93 18.91 -22.50 17.38
C LYS A 93 18.09 -22.20 16.12
N ASN A 94 17.39 -23.20 15.56
CA ASN A 94 16.63 -23.00 14.33
C ASN A 94 15.38 -22.16 14.60
N ARG A 95 14.73 -22.40 15.75
CA ARG A 95 13.59 -21.61 16.20
C ARG A 95 14.00 -20.16 16.50
N ALA A 96 15.08 -19.94 17.24
CA ALA A 96 15.62 -18.61 17.51
C ALA A 96 15.93 -17.83 16.21
N GLN A 97 16.60 -18.46 15.25
CA GLN A 97 16.87 -17.84 13.94
C GLN A 97 15.59 -17.46 13.18
N THR A 98 14.55 -18.29 13.26
CA THR A 98 13.27 -18.03 12.60
C THR A 98 12.51 -16.88 13.27
N ILE A 99 12.57 -16.79 14.61
CA ILE A 99 12.03 -15.67 15.39
C ILE A 99 12.72 -14.36 15.01
N ASP A 100 14.07 -14.34 14.98
CA ASP A 100 14.85 -13.17 14.58
C ASP A 100 14.53 -12.73 13.15
N ALA A 101 14.40 -13.69 12.24
CA ALA A 101 14.03 -13.42 10.87
C ALA A 101 12.63 -12.80 10.79
N LEU A 102 11.67 -13.31 11.55
CA LEU A 102 10.32 -12.74 11.62
C LEU A 102 10.30 -11.33 12.22
N ARG A 103 11.12 -11.05 13.26
CA ARG A 103 11.30 -9.68 13.77
C ARG A 103 11.78 -8.72 12.69
N ARG A 104 12.79 -9.12 11.91
CA ARG A 104 13.32 -8.29 10.81
C ARG A 104 12.27 -8.01 9.73
N ASP A 105 11.45 -9.01 9.38
CA ASP A 105 10.36 -8.79 8.44
C ASP A 105 9.30 -7.83 9.01
N MET A 106 8.95 -7.97 10.30
CA MET A 106 8.02 -7.04 10.95
C MET A 106 8.54 -5.60 10.96
N GLN A 107 9.83 -5.41 11.25
CA GLN A 107 10.47 -4.10 11.15
C GLN A 107 10.45 -3.54 9.73
N ALA A 108 10.68 -4.40 8.72
CA ALA A 108 10.57 -3.99 7.33
C ALA A 108 9.14 -3.59 6.96
N PHE A 109 8.14 -4.32 7.44
CA PHE A 109 6.72 -4.03 7.21
C PHE A 109 6.31 -2.69 7.85
N ASP A 110 6.67 -2.46 9.11
CA ASP A 110 6.44 -1.19 9.82
C ASP A 110 7.09 -0.01 9.08
N ARG A 111 8.34 -0.16 8.64
CA ARG A 111 9.04 0.90 7.88
C ARG A 111 8.35 1.21 6.55
N LEU A 112 7.92 0.18 5.81
CA LEU A 112 7.19 0.38 4.54
C LEU A 112 5.86 1.08 4.79
N PHE A 113 5.14 0.71 5.87
CA PHE A 113 3.88 1.35 6.21
C PHE A 113 4.05 2.82 6.60
N LYS A 114 5.06 3.14 7.42
CA LYS A 114 5.42 4.53 7.75
C LYS A 114 5.79 5.35 6.51
N ALA A 115 6.50 4.76 5.56
CA ALA A 115 6.80 5.41 4.30
C ALA A 115 5.54 5.68 3.46
N ILE A 116 4.58 4.75 3.45
CA ILE A 116 3.27 4.97 2.81
C ILE A 116 2.54 6.15 3.45
N ILE A 117 2.47 6.20 4.78
CA ILE A 117 1.82 7.30 5.53
C ILE A 117 2.45 8.64 5.19
N ALA A 118 3.79 8.73 5.22
CA ALA A 118 4.51 9.96 4.94
C ALA A 118 4.24 10.49 3.51
N LEU A 119 4.16 9.59 2.53
CA LEU A 119 3.83 9.95 1.15
C LEU A 119 2.40 10.48 1.02
N GLU A 120 1.43 9.92 1.74
CA GLU A 120 0.05 10.43 1.74
C GLU A 120 -0.06 11.80 2.41
N GLU A 121 0.66 12.02 3.51
CA GLU A 121 0.73 13.33 4.16
C GLU A 121 1.35 14.39 3.23
N GLU A 122 2.39 14.04 2.47
CA GLU A 122 2.97 14.93 1.48
C GLU A 122 1.99 15.22 0.32
N ASN A 123 1.27 14.20 -0.17
CA ASN A 123 0.25 14.38 -1.20
C ASN A 123 -0.85 15.33 -0.73
N ALA A 124 -1.31 15.19 0.52
CA ALA A 124 -2.30 16.10 1.11
C ALA A 124 -1.78 17.54 1.20
N LYS A 125 -0.49 17.74 1.50
CA LYS A 125 0.14 19.07 1.48
C LYS A 125 0.20 19.64 0.07
N ILE A 126 0.57 18.84 -0.93
CA ILE A 126 0.57 19.28 -2.34
C ILE A 126 -0.83 19.75 -2.76
N GLU A 127 -1.87 18.99 -2.42
CA GLU A 127 -3.26 19.34 -2.71
C GLU A 127 -3.61 20.73 -2.15
N VAL A 128 -3.34 20.96 -0.86
CA VAL A 128 -3.72 22.20 -0.18
C VAL A 128 -2.81 23.38 -0.55
N GLU A 129 -1.50 23.19 -0.53
CA GLU A 129 -0.53 24.28 -0.67
C GLU A 129 -0.27 24.67 -2.13
N ILE A 130 -0.47 23.73 -3.05
CA ILE A 130 -0.22 23.94 -4.48
C ILE A 130 -1.54 23.97 -5.24
N PHE A 131 -2.28 22.86 -5.30
CA PHE A 131 -3.42 22.79 -6.21
C PHE A 131 -4.51 23.78 -5.79
N VAL A 132 -5.06 23.69 -4.58
CA VAL A 132 -6.11 24.61 -4.10
C VAL A 132 -5.68 26.08 -4.22
N LYS A 133 -4.41 26.40 -3.95
CA LYS A 133 -3.90 27.77 -3.99
C LYS A 133 -3.78 28.33 -5.41
N TYR A 134 -3.31 27.53 -6.36
CA TYR A 134 -2.97 27.99 -7.71
C TYR A 134 -4.05 27.66 -8.76
N ASP A 135 -5.01 26.81 -8.42
CA ASP A 135 -6.06 26.34 -9.31
C ASP A 135 -6.88 27.47 -9.95
N ALA A 136 -7.27 28.46 -9.15
CA ALA A 136 -8.03 29.62 -9.59
C ALA A 136 -7.18 30.59 -10.43
N LEU A 137 -5.89 30.72 -10.11
CA LEU A 137 -4.98 31.64 -10.81
C LEU A 137 -4.68 31.18 -12.24
N LEU A 138 -4.67 29.85 -12.46
CA LEU A 138 -4.55 29.28 -13.82
C LEU A 138 -5.73 29.64 -14.72
N GLU A 139 -6.91 29.90 -14.16
CA GLU A 139 -8.08 30.37 -14.92
C GLU A 139 -8.14 31.89 -15.00
N GLU A 140 -7.79 32.58 -13.90
CA GLU A 140 -7.92 34.02 -13.82
C GLU A 140 -7.03 34.73 -14.86
N HIS A 141 -5.77 34.35 -14.97
CA HIS A 141 -4.84 35.06 -15.86
C HIS A 141 -5.27 35.01 -17.34
N PRO A 142 -5.56 33.83 -17.95
CA PRO A 142 -6.06 33.77 -19.32
C PRO A 142 -7.40 34.49 -19.51
N ASN A 143 -8.33 34.39 -18.56
CA ASN A 143 -9.60 35.11 -18.61
C ASN A 143 -9.40 36.63 -18.65
N ARG A 144 -8.52 37.17 -17.80
CA ARG A 144 -8.22 38.61 -17.78
C ARG A 144 -7.57 39.08 -19.07
N ILE A 145 -6.68 38.28 -19.67
CA ILE A 145 -6.10 38.58 -21.00
C ILE A 145 -7.19 38.58 -22.08
N LEU A 146 -8.10 37.60 -22.05
CA LEU A 146 -9.24 37.53 -22.97
C LEU A 146 -10.15 38.78 -22.88
N PHE A 147 -10.51 39.21 -21.67
CA PHE A 147 -11.31 40.43 -21.45
C PHE A 147 -10.58 41.70 -21.91
N GLN A 148 -9.27 41.79 -21.66
CA GLN A 148 -8.48 42.93 -22.11
C GLN A 148 -8.42 42.98 -23.64
N ALA A 149 -8.18 41.83 -24.28
CA ALA A 149 -8.14 41.72 -25.74
C ALA A 149 -9.48 42.11 -26.39
N PHE A 150 -10.61 41.78 -25.75
CA PHE A 150 -11.93 42.24 -26.19
C PHE A 150 -12.05 43.78 -26.09
N THR A 151 -11.59 44.37 -24.99
CA THR A 151 -11.62 45.82 -24.78
C THR A 151 -10.73 46.57 -25.77
N ASP A 152 -9.57 45.98 -26.10
CA ASP A 152 -8.57 46.56 -27.00
C ASP A 152 -8.88 46.27 -28.49
N ASN A 153 -9.97 45.55 -28.80
CA ASN A 153 -10.33 45.09 -30.14
C ASN A 153 -9.21 44.28 -30.83
N ASP A 154 -8.53 43.42 -30.07
CA ASP A 154 -7.47 42.51 -30.51
C ASP A 154 -7.96 41.05 -30.54
N PRO A 155 -8.56 40.60 -31.65
CA PRO A 155 -9.07 39.24 -31.76
C PRO A 155 -7.98 38.17 -31.75
N MET A 156 -6.72 38.49 -32.09
CA MET A 156 -5.65 37.50 -32.15
C MET A 156 -5.19 37.11 -30.74
N SER A 157 -4.99 38.10 -29.87
CA SER A 157 -4.73 37.88 -28.45
C SER A 157 -5.91 37.22 -27.77
N GLY A 158 -7.13 37.65 -28.07
CA GLY A 158 -8.35 37.06 -27.52
C GLY A 158 -8.48 35.57 -27.83
N ASN A 159 -8.35 35.19 -29.10
CA ASN A 159 -8.41 33.77 -29.50
C ASN A 159 -7.30 32.93 -28.85
N SER A 160 -6.09 33.47 -28.76
CA SER A 160 -4.97 32.77 -28.12
C SER A 160 -5.19 32.58 -26.62
N ALA A 161 -5.74 33.59 -25.93
CA ALA A 161 -6.14 33.51 -24.52
C ALA A 161 -7.25 32.48 -24.27
N ALA A 162 -8.25 32.40 -25.15
CA ALA A 162 -9.29 31.38 -25.08
C ALA A 162 -8.72 29.95 -25.21
N HIS A 163 -7.79 29.73 -26.16
CA HIS A 163 -7.12 28.45 -26.30
C HIS A 163 -6.23 28.10 -25.10
N LEU A 164 -5.54 29.07 -24.51
CA LEU A 164 -4.77 28.83 -23.29
C LEU A 164 -5.68 28.42 -22.13
N LEU A 165 -6.80 29.10 -21.94
CA LEU A 165 -7.78 28.76 -20.91
C LEU A 165 -8.30 27.33 -21.07
N ASP A 166 -8.74 26.97 -22.28
CA ASP A 166 -9.21 25.61 -22.60
C ASP A 166 -8.12 24.55 -22.33
N ALA A 167 -6.88 24.81 -22.75
CA ALA A 167 -5.76 23.93 -22.47
C ALA A 167 -5.48 23.79 -20.97
N ALA A 168 -5.51 24.89 -20.22
CA ALA A 168 -5.27 24.90 -18.77
C ALA A 168 -6.35 24.09 -18.02
N LEU A 169 -7.62 24.26 -18.39
CA LEU A 169 -8.74 23.48 -17.82
C LEU A 169 -8.60 21.99 -18.12
N LYS A 170 -8.22 21.63 -19.36
CA LYS A 170 -7.95 20.23 -19.73
C LYS A 170 -6.78 19.64 -18.97
N TYR A 171 -5.73 20.42 -18.73
CA TYR A 171 -4.58 20.00 -17.92
C TYR A 171 -4.99 19.77 -16.46
N LYS A 172 -5.74 20.70 -15.85
CA LYS A 172 -6.29 20.54 -14.50
C LYS A 172 -7.13 19.26 -14.36
N LEU A 173 -8.02 19.02 -15.32
CA LEU A 173 -8.85 17.81 -15.35
C LEU A 173 -8.00 16.53 -15.49
N ALA A 174 -6.94 16.57 -16.29
CA ALA A 174 -6.02 15.44 -16.45
C ALA A 174 -5.24 15.17 -15.14
N VAL A 175 -4.80 16.22 -14.44
CA VAL A 175 -4.17 16.12 -13.11
C VAL A 175 -5.13 15.48 -12.11
N ALA A 176 -6.36 15.99 -11.98
CA ALA A 176 -7.36 15.40 -11.08
C ALA A 176 -7.69 13.94 -11.43
N SER A 177 -7.79 13.63 -12.73
CA SER A 177 -8.03 12.27 -13.21
C SER A 177 -6.89 11.31 -12.85
N TYR A 178 -5.64 11.79 -12.93
CA TYR A 178 -4.48 11.03 -12.48
C TYR A 178 -4.49 10.85 -10.96
N SER A 179 -4.76 11.89 -10.16
CA SER A 179 -4.83 11.79 -8.70
C SER A 179 -5.86 10.75 -8.22
N LEU A 180 -6.99 10.63 -8.93
CA LEU A 180 -8.04 9.67 -8.59
C LEU A 180 -7.73 8.24 -9.03
N ASN A 181 -7.24 8.06 -10.26
CA ASN A 181 -7.11 6.72 -10.88
C ASN A 181 -5.68 6.16 -10.80
N ASN A 182 -4.70 7.04 -10.62
CA ASN A 182 -3.27 6.74 -10.56
C ASN A 182 -2.73 6.01 -11.82
N SER A 183 -3.45 5.95 -12.94
CA SER A 183 -3.06 5.12 -14.08
C SER A 183 -1.95 5.75 -14.92
N GLU A 184 -1.15 4.91 -15.58
CA GLU A 184 -0.10 5.37 -16.51
C GLU A 184 -0.68 6.13 -17.70
N PHE A 185 -1.87 5.72 -18.19
CA PHE A 185 -2.60 6.44 -19.22
C PHE A 185 -2.85 7.90 -18.83
N PHE A 186 -3.35 8.15 -17.61
CA PHE A 186 -3.59 9.52 -17.16
C PHE A 186 -2.29 10.29 -16.93
N LEU A 187 -1.21 9.62 -16.49
CA LEU A 187 0.10 10.26 -16.36
C LEU A 187 0.62 10.77 -17.72
N ILE A 188 0.56 9.93 -18.75
CA ILE A 188 0.95 10.30 -20.12
C ILE A 188 0.07 11.46 -20.60
N ARG A 189 -1.25 11.33 -20.44
CA ARG A 189 -2.20 12.36 -20.86
C ARG A 189 -1.93 13.72 -20.20
N THR A 190 -1.61 13.72 -18.91
CA THR A 190 -1.28 14.96 -18.19
C THR A 190 0.00 15.60 -18.71
N LYS A 191 1.02 14.81 -19.05
CA LYS A 191 2.26 15.31 -19.67
C LYS A 191 2.01 15.92 -21.06
N GLU A 192 1.19 15.29 -21.90
CA GLU A 192 0.78 15.88 -23.18
C GLU A 192 0.07 17.22 -22.99
N MET A 193 -0.88 17.29 -22.03
CA MET A 193 -1.61 18.53 -21.76
C MET A 193 -0.71 19.63 -21.22
N LYS A 194 0.32 19.28 -20.42
CA LYS A 194 1.34 20.23 -19.97
C LYS A 194 2.03 20.92 -21.15
N ASP A 195 2.45 20.14 -22.15
CA ASP A 195 3.13 20.68 -23.32
C ASP A 195 2.22 21.57 -24.19
N ILE A 196 0.94 21.21 -24.30
CA ILE A 196 -0.06 22.03 -25.00
C ILE A 196 -0.26 23.37 -24.29
N VAL A 197 -0.36 23.39 -22.96
CA VAL A 197 -0.48 24.63 -22.19
C VAL A 197 0.75 25.52 -22.39
N LYS A 198 1.97 24.95 -22.30
CA LYS A 198 3.22 25.70 -22.53
C LYS A 198 3.22 26.34 -23.91
N LYS A 199 2.89 25.57 -24.95
CA LYS A 199 2.79 26.08 -26.33
C LYS A 199 1.82 27.26 -26.46
N HIS A 200 0.64 27.19 -25.86
CA HIS A 200 -0.32 28.29 -25.91
C HIS A 200 0.14 29.50 -25.10
N ALA A 201 0.78 29.29 -23.96
CA ALA A 201 1.31 30.39 -23.15
C ALA A 201 2.42 31.15 -23.87
N ASP A 202 3.35 30.43 -24.49
CA ASP A 202 4.43 31.02 -25.30
C ASP A 202 3.88 31.78 -26.51
N LYS A 203 2.82 31.24 -27.15
CA LYS A 203 2.16 31.92 -28.28
C LYS A 203 1.54 33.26 -27.86
N ILE A 204 0.85 33.30 -26.72
CA ILE A 204 0.25 34.56 -26.22
C ILE A 204 1.33 35.60 -25.97
N GLU A 205 2.45 35.23 -25.32
CA GLU A 205 3.53 36.16 -25.00
C GLU A 205 4.11 36.87 -26.23
N LEU A 206 4.05 36.24 -27.40
CA LEU A 206 4.47 36.84 -28.68
C LEU A 206 3.41 37.71 -29.36
N LEU A 207 2.14 37.59 -28.96
CA LEU A 207 1.00 38.26 -29.61
C LEU A 207 0.45 39.44 -28.80
N VAL A 208 0.61 39.43 -27.46
CA VAL A 208 0.07 40.50 -26.62
C VAL A 208 0.97 41.73 -26.62
N ASP A 209 0.46 42.85 -27.12
CA ASP A 209 1.17 44.14 -27.07
C ASP A 209 0.84 44.94 -25.79
N ASN A 210 -0.27 44.63 -25.14
CA ASN A 210 -0.69 45.29 -23.92
C ASN A 210 0.22 44.92 -22.73
N LYS A 211 0.85 45.92 -22.09
CA LYS A 211 1.76 45.74 -20.95
C LYS A 211 1.15 44.94 -19.79
N GLU A 212 -0.15 45.10 -19.55
CA GLU A 212 -0.85 44.38 -18.49
C GLU A 212 -1.07 42.92 -18.88
N SER A 213 -1.43 42.63 -20.13
CA SER A 213 -1.51 41.27 -20.66
C SER A 213 -0.16 40.56 -20.63
N VAL A 214 0.94 41.26 -20.95
CA VAL A 214 2.31 40.73 -20.85
C VAL A 214 2.67 40.37 -19.40
N LYS A 215 2.29 41.20 -18.42
CA LYS A 215 2.49 40.85 -17.00
C LYS A 215 1.69 39.62 -16.60
N ARG A 216 0.43 39.53 -17.05
CA ARG A 216 -0.46 38.41 -16.73
C ARG A 216 0.01 37.09 -17.33
N ILE A 217 0.51 37.08 -18.56
CA ILE A 217 1.03 35.84 -19.15
C ILE A 217 2.30 35.37 -18.45
N LYS A 218 3.17 36.29 -17.99
CA LYS A 218 4.33 35.93 -17.18
C LYS A 218 3.93 35.34 -15.82
N ALA A 219 2.99 35.99 -15.12
CA ALA A 219 2.44 35.47 -13.87
C ALA A 219 1.77 34.10 -14.06
N PHE A 220 1.03 33.91 -15.16
CA PHE A 220 0.48 32.60 -15.52
C PHE A 220 1.56 31.54 -15.66
N LYS A 221 2.66 31.81 -16.37
CA LYS A 221 3.75 30.84 -16.58
C LYS A 221 4.41 30.44 -15.26
N GLU A 222 4.58 31.38 -14.33
CA GLU A 222 5.12 31.11 -12.98
C GLU A 222 4.18 30.22 -12.15
N VAL A 223 2.89 30.57 -12.13
CA VAL A 223 1.84 29.79 -11.46
C VAL A 223 1.74 28.39 -12.06
N PHE A 224 1.73 28.29 -13.39
CA PHE A 224 1.66 27.03 -14.12
C PHE A 224 2.86 26.14 -13.84
N GLU A 225 4.08 26.68 -13.85
CA GLU A 225 5.27 25.91 -13.52
C GLU A 225 5.23 25.40 -12.07
N THR A 226 4.78 26.21 -11.12
CA THR A 226 4.60 25.79 -9.71
C THR A 226 3.56 24.68 -9.57
N TYR A 227 2.42 24.83 -10.24
CA TYR A 227 1.35 23.83 -10.24
C TYR A 227 1.85 22.50 -10.85
N THR A 228 2.56 22.58 -11.97
CA THR A 228 3.15 21.43 -12.64
C THR A 228 4.21 20.73 -11.80
N GLN A 229 5.06 21.47 -11.08
CA GLN A 229 6.02 20.86 -10.14
C GLN A 229 5.31 20.14 -9.00
N GLY A 230 4.20 20.69 -8.51
CA GLY A 230 3.32 19.99 -7.57
C GLY A 230 2.81 18.66 -8.13
N PHE A 231 2.35 18.66 -9.39
CA PHE A 231 1.93 17.44 -10.07
C PHE A 231 3.07 16.42 -10.22
N ASP A 232 4.25 16.85 -10.66
CA ASP A 232 5.39 15.95 -10.86
C ASP A 232 5.82 15.29 -9.53
N ARG A 233 5.75 16.03 -8.41
CA ARG A 233 5.96 15.49 -7.05
C ARG A 233 4.88 14.49 -6.65
N LEU A 234 3.60 14.85 -6.82
CA LEU A 234 2.48 13.96 -6.53
C LEU A 234 2.61 12.63 -7.31
N ALA A 235 2.93 12.69 -8.60
CA ALA A 235 3.10 11.51 -9.44
C ALA A 235 4.26 10.63 -8.98
N SER A 236 5.39 11.23 -8.59
CA SER A 236 6.51 10.49 -8.00
C SER A 236 6.11 9.80 -6.70
N ASN A 237 5.37 10.49 -5.82
CA ASN A 237 4.91 9.96 -4.55
C ASN A 237 3.93 8.79 -4.73
N ILE A 238 3.00 8.88 -5.68
CA ILE A 238 2.07 7.78 -6.02
C ILE A 238 2.84 6.55 -6.51
N GLN A 239 3.87 6.72 -7.35
CA GLN A 239 4.70 5.61 -7.82
C GLN A 239 5.50 4.97 -6.68
N ALA A 240 6.13 5.78 -5.82
CA ALA A 240 6.85 5.31 -4.65
C ALA A 240 5.93 4.56 -3.68
N LYS A 241 4.72 5.09 -3.45
CA LYS A 241 3.69 4.45 -2.64
C LYS A 241 3.33 3.07 -3.19
N ARG A 242 3.07 2.95 -4.50
CA ARG A 242 2.79 1.67 -5.15
C ARG A 242 3.91 0.65 -4.96
N LYS A 243 5.15 1.07 -5.11
CA LYS A 243 6.31 0.22 -4.86
C LYS A 243 6.34 -0.25 -3.41
N ASN A 244 6.18 0.66 -2.43
CA ASN A 244 6.17 0.30 -1.01
C ASN A 244 5.02 -0.67 -0.67
N VAL A 245 3.85 -0.49 -1.28
CA VAL A 245 2.71 -1.40 -1.12
C VAL A 245 3.05 -2.78 -1.70
N SER A 246 3.59 -2.85 -2.92
CA SER A 246 4.00 -4.13 -3.53
C SER A 246 5.08 -4.82 -2.70
N ASP A 247 6.15 -4.11 -2.32
CA ASP A 247 7.22 -4.62 -1.45
C ASP A 247 6.65 -5.15 -0.12
N ALA A 248 5.63 -4.49 0.44
CA ALA A 248 4.99 -4.91 1.68
C ALA A 248 4.13 -6.16 1.52
N PHE A 249 3.22 -6.19 0.53
CA PHE A 249 2.20 -7.22 0.41
C PHE A 249 2.58 -8.42 -0.45
N ASP A 250 3.49 -8.24 -1.42
CA ASP A 250 3.91 -9.29 -2.34
C ASP A 250 5.20 -9.98 -1.86
N ASP A 251 5.96 -9.34 -0.97
CA ASP A 251 7.24 -9.86 -0.49
C ASP A 251 7.32 -10.01 1.04
N VAL A 252 7.18 -8.92 1.81
CA VAL A 252 7.36 -8.96 3.27
C VAL A 252 6.27 -9.79 3.97
N VAL A 253 4.99 -9.50 3.71
CA VAL A 253 3.85 -10.21 4.36
C VAL A 253 3.88 -11.73 4.08
N PRO A 254 4.09 -12.21 2.84
CA PRO A 254 4.24 -13.63 2.58
C PRO A 254 5.38 -14.29 3.37
N ARG A 255 6.54 -13.63 3.50
CA ARG A 255 7.64 -14.14 4.33
C ARG A 255 7.28 -14.22 5.79
N MET A 256 6.60 -13.20 6.33
CA MET A 256 6.13 -13.21 7.73
C MET A 256 5.20 -14.39 7.99
N MET A 257 4.22 -14.61 7.10
CA MET A 257 3.28 -15.72 7.20
C MET A 257 3.99 -17.07 7.11
N SER A 258 4.91 -17.24 6.15
CA SER A 258 5.69 -18.46 5.98
C SER A 258 6.55 -18.78 7.21
N ARG A 259 7.22 -17.77 7.79
CA ARG A 259 8.04 -17.93 9.00
C ARG A 259 7.18 -18.24 10.23
N SER A 260 6.04 -17.57 10.39
CA SER A 260 5.08 -17.88 11.47
C SER A 260 4.57 -19.32 11.37
N GLN A 261 4.28 -19.80 10.15
CA GLN A 261 3.82 -21.18 9.94
C GLN A 261 4.93 -22.20 10.18
N ALA A 262 6.17 -21.89 9.79
CA ALA A 262 7.33 -22.73 10.08
C ALA A 262 7.55 -22.90 11.59
N LEU A 263 7.36 -21.84 12.39
CA LEU A 263 7.44 -21.90 13.85
C LEU A 263 6.37 -22.82 14.45
N LEU A 264 5.14 -22.78 13.91
CA LEU A 264 4.05 -23.66 14.34
C LEU A 264 4.38 -25.14 14.04
N PHE A 265 4.75 -25.46 12.80
CA PHE A 265 5.09 -26.83 12.41
C PHE A 265 6.31 -27.39 13.14
N ALA A 266 7.30 -26.56 13.45
CA ALA A 266 8.46 -26.97 14.23
C ALA A 266 8.13 -27.24 15.72
N SER A 267 6.95 -26.86 16.18
CA SER A 267 6.50 -27.05 17.57
C SER A 267 5.50 -28.20 17.72
N GLU A 268 4.95 -28.70 16.61
CA GLU A 268 4.07 -29.87 16.55
C GLU A 268 4.83 -31.20 16.34
N LYS A 269 6.13 -31.14 16.02
CA LYS A 269 7.03 -32.29 15.89
C LYS A 269 7.75 -32.58 17.20
#